data_AF-A0A380DUN1-F1
#
_entry.id   AF-A0A380DUN1-F1
#
_cell.length_a   1.000
_cell.length_b   1.000
_cell.length_c   1.000
_cell.angle_alpha   90.00
_cell.angle_beta   90.00
_cell.angle_gamma   90.00
#
_symmetry.space_group_name_H-M   'P 1'
#
loop_
_entity.id
_entity.type
_entity.pdbx_description
1 polymer ?
#
loop_
_entity_poly.entity_id
_entity_poly.type
_entity_poly.pdbx_seq_one_letter_code
_entity_poly.pdbx_strand_id
1 'polypeptide(L)' 'MEEFKQHYKGLIDESLTCQDKVELIKKCEKYTDEVIRKDVLPEDIVDIHKNYILTLNLTREDVSRH' A
#
# COMPACT_ATOMS: atom_id res chain seq x y z
N MET A 1 -13.75 7.64 0.27
CA MET A 1 -13.34 6.41 0.97
C MET A 1 -12.91 5.30 0.01
N GLU A 2 -13.69 5.01 -1.04
CA GLU A 2 -13.36 3.91 -1.97
C GLU A 2 -12.11 4.19 -2.82
N GLU A 3 -11.99 5.38 -3.40
CA GLU A 3 -10.79 5.81 -4.17
C GLU A 3 -9.50 5.75 -3.34
N PHE A 4 -9.60 6.06 -2.05
CA PHE A 4 -8.46 6.01 -1.14
C PHE A 4 -7.96 4.60 -0.87
N LYS A 5 -8.89 3.64 -0.73
CA LYS A 5 -8.58 2.21 -0.64
C LYS A 5 -7.92 1.73 -1.93
N GLN A 6 -8.41 2.15 -3.10
CA GLN A 6 -7.82 1.79 -4.39
C GLN A 6 -6.40 2.34 -4.55
N HIS A 7 -6.15 3.58 -4.12
CA HIS A 7 -4.81 4.17 -4.18
C HIS A 7 -3.81 3.38 -3.31
N TYR A 8 -4.19 2.98 -2.09
CA TYR A 8 -3.33 2.15 -1.23
C TYR A 8 -3.04 0.77 -1.82
N LYS A 9 -4.05 0.13 -2.40
CA LYS A 9 -3.89 -1.16 -3.08
C LYS A 9 -2.88 -1.07 -4.23
N GLY A 10 -2.97 -0.02 -5.03
CA GLY A 10 -2.01 0.26 -6.09
C GLY A 10 -0.57 0.42 -5.58
N LEU A 11 -0.38 1.02 -4.40
CA LEU A 11 0.94 1.10 -3.76
C LEU A 11 1.46 -0.28 -3.31
N ILE A 12 0.58 -1.16 -2.84
CA ILE A 12 0.94 -2.54 -2.50
C ILE A 12 1.36 -3.30 -3.77
N ASP A 13 0.58 -3.22 -4.85
CA ASP A 13 0.91 -3.88 -6.12
C ASP A 13 2.21 -3.37 -6.73
N GLU A 14 2.41 -2.05 -6.69
CA GLU A 14 3.66 -1.43 -7.11
C GLU A 14 4.81 -1.91 -6.23
N SER A 15 4.62 -1.98 -4.91
CA SER A 15 5.67 -2.43 -3.99
C SER A 15 6.20 -3.82 -4.34
N LEU A 16 5.33 -4.76 -4.72
CA LEU A 16 5.68 -6.15 -5.03
C LEU A 16 6.54 -6.30 -6.31
N THR A 17 6.49 -5.33 -7.21
CA THR A 17 7.13 -5.41 -8.53
C THR A 17 8.19 -4.33 -8.75
N CYS A 18 8.24 -3.30 -7.90
CA CYS A 18 9.06 -2.13 -8.11
C CYS A 18 10.54 -2.38 -7.79
N GLN A 19 11.40 -2.03 -8.76
CA GLN A 19 12.85 -2.05 -8.60
C GLN A 19 13.40 -0.70 -8.10
N ASP A 20 12.69 0.40 -8.38
CA ASP A 20 13.06 1.76 -7.94
C ASP A 20 12.41 2.09 -6.59
N LYS A 21 13.11 1.70 -5.51
CA LYS A 21 12.64 1.95 -4.13
C LYS A 21 12.52 3.45 -3.82
N VAL A 22 13.26 4.34 -4.51
CA VAL A 22 13.24 5.78 -4.23
C VAL A 22 11.94 6.42 -4.75
N GLU A 23 11.50 6.05 -5.95
CA GLU A 23 10.23 6.54 -6.49
C GLU A 23 9.04 6.01 -5.68
N LEU A 24 9.08 4.73 -5.29
CA LEU A 24 8.05 4.11 -4.46
C LEU A 24 7.91 4.82 -3.10
N ILE A 25 9.03 5.11 -2.43
CA ILE A 25 9.02 5.84 -1.15
C ILE A 25 8.34 7.20 -1.31
N LYS A 26 8.65 7.97 -2.36
CA LYS A 26 8.01 9.28 -2.61
C LYS A 26 6.49 9.17 -2.81
N LYS A 27 6.02 8.09 -3.43
CA LYS A 27 4.58 7.84 -3.59
C LYS A 27 3.93 7.48 -2.25
N CYS A 28 4.59 6.65 -1.44
CA CYS A 28 4.13 6.33 -0.08
C CYS A 28 4.09 7.57 0.84
N GLU A 29 5.08 8.46 0.77
CA GLU A 29 5.10 9.71 1.52
C GLU A 29 3.93 10.62 1.12
N LYS A 30 3.70 10.81 -0.18
CA LYS A 30 2.55 11.58 -0.68
C LYS A 30 1.21 10.99 -0.22
N TYR A 31 1.07 9.67 -0.25
CA TYR A 31 -0.12 9.01 0.24
C TYR A 31 -0.32 9.24 1.75
N THR A 32 0.77 9.20 2.52
CA THR A 32 0.76 9.47 3.97
C THR A 32 0.30 10.89 4.28
N ASP A 33 0.77 11.89 3.52
CA ASP A 33 0.28 13.26 3.61
C ASP A 33 -1.24 13.36 3.36
N GLU A 34 -1.75 12.62 2.37
CA GLU A 34 -3.19 12.56 2.09
C GLU A 34 -4.00 11.89 3.21
N VAL A 35 -3.48 10.80 3.79
CA VAL A 35 -4.07 10.10 4.95
C VAL A 35 -4.26 11.08 6.10
N ILE A 36 -3.20 11.82 6.44
CA ILE A 36 -3.19 12.81 7.53
C ILE A 36 -4.19 13.93 7.24
N ARG A 37 -4.19 14.50 6.03
CA ARG A 37 -5.11 15.59 5.66
C ARG A 37 -6.58 15.17 5.68
N LYS A 38 -6.86 13.90 5.40
CA LYS A 38 -8.22 13.33 5.38
C LYS A 38 -8.65 12.78 6.74
N ASP A 39 -7.82 12.94 7.78
CA ASP A 39 -8.06 12.47 9.14
C ASP A 39 -8.35 10.96 9.20
N VAL A 40 -7.68 10.18 8.33
CA VAL A 40 -7.84 8.72 8.31
C VAL A 40 -7.02 8.11 9.42
N LEU A 41 -7.63 7.24 10.22
CA LEU A 41 -6.96 6.61 11.35
C LEU A 41 -5.95 5.56 10.88
N PRO A 42 -4.83 5.38 11.59
CA PRO A 42 -3.86 4.34 11.28
C PRO A 42 -4.47 2.93 11.27
N GLU A 43 -5.44 2.67 12.15
CA GLU A 43 -6.15 1.40 12.25
C GLU A 43 -6.89 1.06 10.94
N ASP A 44 -7.53 2.05 10.31
CA ASP A 44 -8.20 1.88 9.01
C ASP A 44 -7.21 1.45 7.93
N ILE A 45 -6.00 2.03 7.93
CA ILE A 45 -4.93 1.66 6.97
C ILE A 45 -4.48 0.21 7.19
N VAL A 46 -4.27 -0.17 8.45
CA VAL A 46 -3.90 -1.54 8.81
C VAL A 46 -4.97 -2.53 8.39
N ASP A 47 -6.25 -2.20 8.57
CA ASP A 47 -7.36 -3.03 8.11
C ASP A 47 -7.40 -3.17 6.60
N ILE A 48 -7.21 -2.07 5.85
CA ILE A 48 -7.12 -2.12 4.39
C ILE A 48 -5.97 -3.02 3.95
N HIS A 49 -4.79 -2.90 4.59
CA HIS A 49 -3.61 -3.71 4.30
C HIS A 49 -3.87 -5.20 4.50
N LYS A 50 -4.36 -5.57 5.70
CA LYS A 50 -4.65 -6.97 6.04
C LYS A 50 -5.67 -7.57 5.07
N ASN A 51 -6.78 -6.86 4.84
CA ASN A 51 -7.82 -7.34 3.96
C ASN A 51 -7.33 -7.51 2.53
N TYR A 52 -6.49 -6.59 2.03
CA TYR A 52 -5.99 -6.69 0.67
C TYR A 52 -4.94 -7.78 0.48
N ILE A 53 -3.96 -7.90 1.39
CA ILE A 53 -2.96 -8.97 1.34
C ILE A 53 -3.63 -10.35 1.35
N LEU A 54 -4.72 -10.53 2.11
CA LEU A 54 -5.50 -11.78 2.11
C LEU A 54 -6.19 -12.08 0.78
N THR A 55 -6.50 -11.05 -0.02
CA THR A 55 -7.04 -11.23 -1.38
C THR A 55 -5.97 -11.47 -2.43
N LEU A 56 -4.73 -11.08 -2.16
CA LEU A 56 -3.60 -11.36 -3.03
C LEU A 56 -3.17 -12.82 -2.78
N ASN A 57 -3.19 -13.64 -3.82
CA ASN A 57 -2.73 -15.03 -3.74
C ASN A 57 -1.19 -15.07 -3.79
N LEU A 58 -0.54 -14.39 -2.85
CA LEU A 58 0.91 -14.21 -2.81
C LEU A 58 1.58 -15.53 -2.45
N THR A 59 2.57 -15.92 -3.25
CA THR A 59 3.45 -17.02 -2.90
C THR A 59 4.63 -16.51 -2.08
N ARG A 60 5.32 -17.41 -1.38
CA ARG A 60 6.49 -17.06 -0.57
C ARG A 60 7.59 -16.39 -1.41
N GLU A 61 7.67 -16.71 -2.69
CA GLU A 61 8.64 -16.13 -3.63
C GLU A 61 8.36 -14.67 -3.94
N ASP A 62 7.10 -14.24 -3.94
CA ASP A 62 6.70 -12.83 -4.14
C ASP A 62 7.14 -11.95 -2.96
N VAL A 63 7.21 -12.52 -1.75
CA VAL A 63 7.61 -11.82 -0.54
C VAL A 63 9.13 -11.83 -0.34
N SER A 64 9.81 -12.90 -0.75
CA SER A 64 11.26 -13.09 -0.52
C SER A 64 12.18 -12.36 -1.50
N ARG A 65 11.65 -11.69 -2.53
CA ARG A 65 12.46 -10.89 -3.48
C ARG A 65 12.83 -9.48 -2.99
N HIS A 66 12.41 -9.10 -1.78
CA HIS A 66 12.59 -7.73 -1.24
C HIS A 66 13.76 -7.52 -0.28
#